data_AF-A0A2X1R0M3-F1
#
_entry.id   AF-A0A2X1R0M3-F1
#
_cell.length_a   1.000
_cell.length_b   1.000
_cell.length_c   1.000
_cell.angle_alpha   90.00
_cell.angle_beta   90.00
_cell.angle_gamma   90.00
#
_symmetry.space_group_name_H-M   'P 1'
#
loop_
_entity.id
_entity.type
_entity.pdbx_description
1 polymer ?
#
loop_
_entity_poly.entity_id
_entity_poly.type
_entity_poly.pdbx_seq_one_letter_code
_entity_poly.pdbx_strand_id
1 'polypeptide(L)'
;MTDAAQNQEDVNNIRQAMKSAKGPGNFRNLFMYSPNGKKDGIQIIPLSEVAAKDEFLNIKNVSRDGMMAAHRVPPQMMGIMPSNVGGFGVVEKASKVFVKNELLPLQKRMKEFNYWAREEVIKFEEYEI
;
A
#
# COMPACT_ATOMS: atom_id res chain seq x y z
N MET A 1 45.57 -7.19 24.91
CA MET A 1 44.69 -7.43 26.07
C MET A 1 44.24 -6.05 26.55
N THR A 2 43.09 -5.58 26.07
CA THR A 2 42.58 -4.24 26.40
C THR A 2 41.31 -4.42 27.20
N ASP A 3 41.36 -3.96 28.44
CA ASP A 3 40.37 -4.10 29.50
C ASP A 3 38.93 -3.99 29.00
N ALA A 4 38.25 -5.13 29.02
CA ALA A 4 36.80 -5.22 28.93
C ALA A 4 36.22 -5.30 30.35
N ALA A 5 36.46 -4.26 31.15
CA ALA A 5 35.62 -3.97 32.30
C ALA A 5 34.45 -3.07 31.84
N GLN A 6 33.69 -3.52 30.83
CA GLN A 6 32.33 -3.02 30.64
C GLN A 6 31.53 -3.66 31.77
N ASN A 7 31.32 -2.91 32.85
CA ASN A 7 30.53 -3.39 33.97
C ASN A 7 29.20 -3.93 33.43
N GLN A 8 28.84 -5.16 33.79
CA GLN A 8 27.64 -5.83 33.28
C GLN A 8 26.38 -4.96 33.55
N GLU A 9 26.44 -4.16 34.61
CA GLU A 9 25.46 -3.11 34.94
C GLU A 9 25.30 -2.05 33.84
N ASP A 10 26.38 -1.52 33.27
CA ASP A 10 26.30 -0.48 32.23
C ASP A 10 25.69 -1.03 30.95
N VAL A 11 26.03 -2.27 30.59
CA VAL A 11 25.41 -2.97 29.45
C VAL A 11 23.92 -3.20 29.70
N ASN A 12 23.54 -3.53 30.93
CA ASN A 12 22.14 -3.72 31.32
C ASN A 12 21.37 -2.39 31.33
N ASN A 13 21.99 -1.30 31.78
CA ASN A 13 21.42 0.04 31.78
C ASN A 13 21.19 0.57 30.36
N ILE A 14 22.16 0.38 29.45
CA ILE A 14 22.00 0.71 28.02
C ILE A 14 20.91 -0.14 27.39
N ARG A 15 20.85 -1.45 27.70
CA ARG A 15 19.80 -2.35 27.20
C ARG A 15 18.41 -1.95 27.70
N GLN A 16 18.30 -1.50 28.94
CA GLN A 16 17.04 -1.04 29.52
C GLN A 16 16.61 0.30 28.90
N ALA A 17 17.53 1.25 28.73
CA ALA A 17 17.30 2.51 28.05
C ALA A 17 16.88 2.30 26.58
N MET A 18 17.48 1.34 25.87
CA MET A 18 17.09 0.98 24.50
C MET A 18 15.70 0.32 24.43
N LYS A 19 15.33 -0.48 25.44
CA LYS A 19 13.98 -1.07 25.54
C LYS A 19 12.91 -0.03 25.85
N SER A 20 13.20 0.95 26.71
CA SER A 20 12.28 2.07 27.01
C SER A 20 12.25 3.13 25.92
N ALA A 21 13.27 3.19 25.06
CA ALA A 21 13.37 4.09 23.92
C ALA A 21 12.50 3.69 22.70
N LYS A 22 11.64 2.67 22.79
CA LYS A 22 10.72 2.30 21.71
C LYS A 22 9.57 3.32 21.57
N GLY A 23 9.87 4.46 20.94
CA GLY A 23 8.91 5.50 20.58
C GLY A 23 9.53 6.52 19.60
N PRO A 24 8.72 7.15 18.72
CA PRO A 24 9.23 8.12 17.74
C PRO A 24 9.90 9.30 18.47
N GLY A 25 11.22 9.45 18.24
CA GLY A 25 12.03 10.54 18.81
C GLY A 25 13.09 10.12 19.84
N ASN A 26 13.04 8.90 20.41
CA ASN A 26 13.91 8.53 21.53
C ASN A 26 15.35 8.12 21.13
N PHE A 27 15.58 7.65 19.90
CA PHE A 27 16.94 7.34 19.43
C PHE A 27 17.81 8.58 19.16
N ARG A 28 17.22 9.78 19.13
CA ARG A 28 17.98 11.04 18.97
C ARG A 28 18.73 11.45 20.24
N ASN A 29 18.35 10.93 21.41
CA ASN A 29 18.89 11.35 22.70
C ASN A 29 19.91 10.37 23.31
N LEU A 30 20.33 9.32 22.59
CA LEU A 30 21.34 8.39 23.10
C LEU A 30 22.76 8.98 22.89
N PHE A 31 23.27 9.63 23.92
CA PHE A 31 24.65 10.10 23.99
C PHE A 31 25.52 9.05 24.72
N MET A 32 26.41 8.37 24.00
CA MET A 32 27.33 7.39 24.58
C MET A 32 28.76 7.94 24.54
N TYR A 33 29.35 8.18 25.72
CA TYR A 33 30.72 8.67 25.86
C TYR A 33 31.68 7.48 26.04
N SER A 34 32.56 7.25 25.06
CA SER A 34 33.59 6.20 25.11
C SER A 34 34.99 6.84 25.09
N PRO A 35 35.60 7.11 26.25
CA PRO A 35 36.97 7.63 26.29
C PRO A 35 37.92 6.57 25.69
N ASN A 36 38.73 6.95 24.71
CA ASN A 36 39.59 6.09 23.88
C ASN A 36 38.89 5.16 22.85
N GLY A 37 37.61 5.38 22.54
CA GLY A 37 36.90 4.59 21.52
C GLY A 37 37.47 4.79 20.11
N LYS A 38 37.89 3.71 19.45
CA LYS A 38 38.20 3.75 18.00
C LYS A 38 36.93 4.12 17.23
N LYS A 39 37.09 4.84 16.11
CA LYS A 39 35.99 5.31 15.26
C LYS A 39 35.02 4.20 14.81
N ASP A 40 35.51 2.96 14.74
CA ASP A 40 34.72 1.75 14.38
C ASP A 40 34.15 0.97 15.58
N GLY A 41 34.39 1.40 16.83
CA GLY A 41 33.99 0.67 18.03
C GLY A 41 32.51 0.78 18.38
N ILE A 42 31.79 1.75 17.79
CA ILE A 42 30.35 1.94 17.98
C ILE A 42 29.71 2.01 16.58
N GLN A 43 29.07 0.92 16.18
CA GLN A 43 28.27 0.85 14.95
C GLN A 43 26.79 0.90 15.31
N ILE A 44 26.12 1.96 14.86
CA ILE A 44 24.65 2.01 14.88
C ILE A 44 24.18 1.14 13.71
N ILE A 45 23.61 -0.03 14.01
CA ILE A 45 22.94 -0.86 13.01
C ILE A 45 21.51 -0.31 12.87
N PRO A 46 21.16 0.35 11.75
CA PRO A 46 19.79 0.80 11.55
C PRO A 46 18.85 -0.41 11.51
N LEU A 47 17.92 -0.48 12.46
CA LEU A 47 16.82 -1.45 12.45
C LEU A 47 15.80 -1.03 11.39
N SER A 48 15.98 -1.52 10.17
CA SER A 48 14.99 -1.84 9.12
C SER A 48 13.90 -0.82 8.72
N GLU A 49 13.80 0.37 9.33
CA GLU A 49 12.76 1.37 9.04
C GLU A 49 12.86 1.98 7.63
N VAL A 50 14.05 1.91 7.02
CA VAL A 50 14.31 2.51 5.70
C VAL A 50 13.87 1.60 4.55
N ALA A 51 13.92 0.27 4.71
CA ALA A 51 13.53 -0.67 3.65
C ALA A 51 11.99 -0.80 3.51
N ALA A 52 11.25 -0.66 4.61
CA ALA A 52 9.81 -0.87 4.60
C ALA A 52 9.04 0.26 3.87
N LYS A 53 9.57 1.49 3.84
CA LYS A 53 8.89 2.64 3.22
C LYS A 53 8.65 2.46 1.72
N ASP A 54 9.63 1.89 1.03
CA ASP A 54 9.53 1.65 -0.42
C ASP A 54 8.58 0.48 -0.73
N GLU A 55 8.52 -0.53 0.14
CA GLU A 55 7.57 -1.64 -0.01
C GLU A 55 6.12 -1.19 0.17
N PHE A 56 5.81 -0.24 1.07
CA PHE A 56 4.43 0.21 1.27
C PHE A 56 3.80 0.85 0.03
N LEU A 57 4.57 1.65 -0.73
CA LEU A 57 4.08 2.25 -1.97
C LEU A 57 3.87 1.17 -3.05
N ASN A 58 4.78 0.22 -3.15
CA ASN A 58 4.66 -0.91 -4.08
C ASN A 58 3.46 -1.80 -3.75
N ILE A 59 3.24 -2.12 -2.47
CA ILE A 59 2.08 -2.89 -2.02
C ILE A 59 0.77 -2.18 -2.37
N LYS A 60 0.69 -0.86 -2.18
CA LYS A 60 -0.50 -0.08 -2.55
C LYS A 60 -0.75 -0.08 -4.05
N ASN A 61 0.29 0.07 -4.87
CA ASN A 61 0.17 0.05 -6.32
C ASN A 61 -0.30 -1.31 -6.82
N VAL A 62 0.32 -2.40 -6.35
CA VAL A 62 -0.08 -3.77 -6.71
C VAL A 62 -1.50 -4.07 -6.24
N SER A 63 -1.88 -3.63 -5.04
CA SER A 63 -3.24 -3.81 -4.52
C SER A 63 -4.26 -3.05 -5.36
N ARG A 64 -3.94 -1.81 -5.78
CA ARG A 64 -4.79 -1.03 -6.69
C ARG A 64 -5.00 -1.76 -8.01
N ASP A 65 -3.92 -2.25 -8.61
CA ASP A 65 -3.97 -2.98 -9.88
C ASP A 65 -4.75 -4.29 -9.75
N GLY A 66 -4.59 -5.01 -8.63
CA GLY A 66 -5.38 -6.19 -8.31
C GLY A 66 -6.89 -5.91 -8.21
N MET A 67 -7.29 -4.82 -7.55
CA MET A 67 -8.70 -4.42 -7.46
C MET A 67 -9.29 -4.00 -8.81
N MET A 68 -8.51 -3.30 -9.64
CA MET A 68 -8.93 -2.95 -11.00
C MET A 68 -9.17 -4.20 -11.86
N ALA A 69 -8.25 -5.17 -11.80
CA ALA A 69 -8.38 -6.42 -12.52
C ALA A 69 -9.59 -7.24 -12.05
N ALA A 70 -9.87 -7.26 -10.74
CA ALA A 70 -11.00 -7.99 -10.16
C ALA A 70 -12.35 -7.42 -10.61
N HIS A 71 -12.50 -6.10 -10.59
CA HIS A 71 -13.76 -5.44 -10.98
C HIS A 71 -13.88 -5.21 -12.49
N ARG A 72 -12.80 -5.35 -13.25
CA ARG A 72 -12.74 -5.15 -14.71
C ARG A 72 -13.24 -3.76 -15.15
N VAL A 73 -13.18 -2.79 -14.25
CA VAL A 73 -13.57 -1.40 -14.51
C VAL A 73 -12.37 -0.63 -15.06
N PRO A 74 -12.52 0.12 -16.16
CA PRO A 74 -11.46 0.99 -16.66
C PRO A 74 -10.99 1.99 -15.60
N PRO A 75 -9.66 2.16 -15.40
CA PRO A 75 -9.10 3.05 -14.38
C PRO A 75 -9.61 4.50 -14.48
N GLN A 76 -9.87 4.96 -15.70
CA GLN A 76 -10.41 6.28 -16.01
C GLN A 76 -11.74 6.55 -15.31
N MET A 77 -12.59 5.51 -15.20
CA MET A 77 -13.90 5.62 -14.57
C MET A 77 -13.84 5.45 -13.05
N MET A 78 -12.73 4.94 -12.52
CA MET A 78 -12.50 4.80 -11.08
C MET A 78 -11.86 6.06 -10.45
N GLY A 79 -11.70 7.15 -11.21
CA GLY A 79 -11.06 8.38 -10.74
C GLY A 79 -9.56 8.24 -10.47
N ILE A 80 -8.94 7.21 -11.06
CA ILE A 80 -7.52 6.93 -10.88
C ILE A 80 -6.69 7.90 -11.73
N MET A 81 -5.74 8.58 -11.10
CA MET A 81 -4.79 9.43 -11.83
C MET A 81 -3.77 8.58 -12.58
N PRO A 82 -3.49 8.89 -13.86
CA PRO A 82 -2.46 8.20 -14.64
C PRO A 82 -1.08 8.47 -14.04
N SER A 83 -0.27 7.43 -13.89
CA SER A 83 1.13 7.56 -13.49
C SER A 83 2.05 8.00 -14.64
N ASN A 84 1.59 7.85 -15.88
CA ASN A 84 2.37 8.10 -17.09
C ASN A 84 1.85 9.32 -17.85
N VAL A 85 2.77 10.05 -18.48
CA VAL A 85 2.54 11.33 -19.21
C VAL A 85 1.55 11.18 -20.38
N GLY A 86 1.38 9.97 -20.92
CA GLY A 86 0.44 9.68 -22.02
C GLY A 86 -1.03 9.57 -21.62
N GLY A 87 -1.34 9.62 -20.32
CA GLY A 87 -2.70 9.49 -19.82
C GLY A 87 -3.35 8.17 -20.21
N PHE A 88 -4.67 8.16 -20.23
CA PHE A 88 -5.48 6.96 -20.35
C PHE A 88 -6.29 6.87 -21.67
N GLY A 89 -6.16 7.86 -22.56
CA GLY A 89 -6.94 7.97 -23.79
C GLY A 89 -8.35 8.53 -23.61
N VAL A 90 -9.20 8.35 -24.63
CA VAL A 90 -10.57 8.89 -24.69
C VAL A 90 -11.51 8.08 -23.80
N VAL A 91 -12.07 8.70 -22.76
CA VAL A 91 -12.98 8.07 -21.79
C VAL A 91 -14.20 7.46 -22.46
N GLU A 92 -14.76 8.15 -23.46
CA GLU A 92 -15.94 7.70 -24.21
C GLU A 92 -15.79 6.27 -24.77
N LYS A 93 -14.63 5.95 -25.36
CA LYS A 93 -14.36 4.62 -25.93
C LYS A 93 -14.25 3.57 -24.84
N ALA A 94 -13.60 3.89 -23.72
CA ALA A 94 -13.48 3.00 -22.58
C ALA A 94 -14.86 2.69 -21.98
N SER A 95 -15.73 3.70 -21.84
CA SER A 95 -17.11 3.54 -21.36
C SER A 95 -17.93 2.65 -22.28
N LYS A 96 -17.89 2.86 -23.61
CA LYS A 96 -18.59 1.99 -24.59
C LYS A 96 -18.19 0.53 -24.46
N VAL A 97 -16.89 0.25 -24.36
CA VAL A 97 -16.37 -1.13 -24.25
C VAL A 97 -16.77 -1.75 -22.91
N PHE A 98 -16.66 -1.00 -21.81
CA PHE A 98 -17.04 -1.48 -20.48
C PHE A 98 -18.52 -1.80 -20.38
N VAL A 99 -19.39 -0.90 -20.86
CA VAL A 99 -20.84 -1.11 -20.83
C VAL A 99 -21.20 -2.34 -21.66
N LYS A 100 -20.63 -2.47 -22.86
CA LYS A 100 -20.90 -3.60 -23.75
C LYS A 100 -20.47 -4.94 -23.16
N ASN A 101 -19.28 -4.99 -22.53
CA ASN A 101 -18.66 -6.25 -22.11
C ASN A 101 -18.97 -6.65 -20.67
N GLU A 102 -19.21 -5.68 -19.78
CA GLU A 102 -19.45 -5.94 -18.35
C GLU A 102 -20.91 -5.67 -17.96
N LEU A 103 -21.46 -4.49 -18.30
CA LEU A 103 -22.80 -4.10 -17.84
C LEU A 103 -23.94 -4.80 -18.59
N LEU A 104 -23.90 -4.88 -19.92
CA LEU A 104 -24.97 -5.51 -20.70
C LEU A 104 -25.18 -7.00 -20.34
N PRO A 105 -24.13 -7.83 -20.15
CA PRO A 105 -24.31 -9.20 -19.67
C PRO A 105 -24.93 -9.27 -18.27
N LEU A 106 -24.51 -8.40 -17.35
CA LEU A 106 -25.09 -8.32 -16.01
C LEU A 106 -26.56 -7.90 -16.04
N GLN A 107 -26.91 -6.89 -16.83
CA GLN A 107 -28.29 -6.45 -17.03
C GLN A 107 -29.14 -7.59 -17.64
N LYS A 108 -28.61 -8.34 -18.61
CA LYS A 108 -29.30 -9.51 -19.19
C LYS A 108 -29.56 -10.59 -18.13
N ARG A 109 -28.57 -10.88 -17.30
CA ARG A 109 -28.72 -11.84 -16.19
C ARG A 109 -29.76 -11.36 -15.17
N MET A 110 -29.82 -10.07 -14.87
CA MET A 110 -30.88 -9.51 -14.01
C MET A 110 -32.25 -9.63 -14.66
N LYS A 111 -32.36 -9.40 -15.98
CA LYS A 111 -33.62 -9.57 -16.74
C LYS A 111 -34.15 -11.01 -16.73
N GLU A 112 -33.33 -12.03 -16.45
CA GLU A 112 -33.81 -13.40 -16.25
C GLU A 112 -34.84 -13.50 -15.12
N PHE A 113 -34.79 -12.59 -14.14
CA PHE A 113 -35.80 -12.52 -13.08
C PHE A 113 -37.21 -12.29 -13.61
N ASN A 114 -37.37 -11.51 -14.68
CA ASN A 114 -38.69 -11.27 -15.29
C ASN A 114 -39.30 -12.59 -15.82
N TYR A 115 -38.46 -13.48 -16.34
CA TYR A 115 -38.91 -14.79 -16.79
C TYR A 115 -39.43 -15.63 -15.61
N TRP A 116 -38.78 -15.54 -14.45
CA TRP A 116 -39.18 -16.25 -13.24
C TRP A 116 -40.47 -15.67 -12.64
N ALA A 117 -40.58 -14.34 -12.61
CA ALA A 117 -41.75 -13.62 -12.12
C ALA A 117 -42.97 -13.70 -13.06
N ARG A 118 -42.76 -14.08 -14.34
CA ARG A 118 -43.76 -14.02 -15.42
C ARG A 118 -44.36 -12.62 -15.64
N GLU A 119 -43.61 -11.60 -15.26
CA GLU A 119 -43.97 -10.18 -15.36
C GLU A 119 -42.72 -9.37 -15.67
N GLU A 120 -42.86 -8.27 -16.42
CA GLU A 120 -41.76 -7.36 -16.71
C GLU A 120 -41.48 -6.44 -15.51
N VAL A 121 -40.71 -6.95 -14.55
CA VAL A 121 -40.35 -6.21 -13.32
C VAL A 121 -39.11 -5.35 -13.52
N ILE A 122 -38.08 -5.90 -14.17
CA ILE A 122 -36.78 -5.25 -14.38
C ILE A 122 -36.65 -4.81 -15.83
N LYS A 123 -36.60 -3.51 -16.06
CA LYS A 123 -36.35 -2.90 -17.36
C LYS A 123 -35.17 -1.94 -17.27
N PHE A 124 -34.30 -2.00 -18.28
CA PHE A 124 -33.16 -1.09 -18.43
C PHE A 124 -33.39 -0.24 -19.66
N GLU A 125 -33.05 1.04 -19.57
CA GLU A 125 -33.03 1.97 -20.70
C GLU A 125 -31.86 1.66 -21.64
N GLU A 126 -31.95 2.14 -22.87
CA GLU A 126 -30.85 2.04 -23.82
C GLU A 126 -29.69 2.92 -23.36
N TYR A 127 -28.48 2.42 -23.51
CA TYR A 127 -27.31 3.16 -23.07
C TYR A 127 -26.96 4.28 -24.07
N GLU A 128 -27.01 5.52 -23.61
CA GLU A 128 -26.58 6.71 -24.35
C GLU A 128 -25.32 7.33 -23.72
N ILE A 129 -24.49 7.99 -24.53
CA ILE A 129 -23.24 8.65 -24.14
C ILE A 129 -23.32 10.15 -24.34
#